data_AF-F4P7F5-F1
#
_entry.id   AF-F4P7F5-F1
#
_cell.length_a   1.000
_cell.length_b   1.000
_cell.length_c   1.000
_cell.angle_alpha   90.00
_cell.angle_beta   90.00
_cell.angle_gamma   90.00
#
_symmetry.space_group_name_H-M   'P 1'
#
loop_
_entity.id
_entity.type
_entity.pdbx_description
1 polymer ?
#
loop_
_entity_poly.entity_id
_entity_poly.type
_entity_poly.pdbx_seq_one_letter_code
_entity_poly.pdbx_strand_id
1 'polypeptide(L)'
;KCQKILDDLTPYTTPRWAGTAVLGVLYTIRAFTAGGWYIVTYALGIYLLNLLLAFLTPKFDPASEEGFDDESDGPMLPTRHDDEFKPFIRRLPEFKFWFYSTRALLIAFGCTLSSVFDLPVFWPILLIYFIILFSITMKRQIMHMIKYKYVPWDFNK
;
A
#
# COMPACT_ATOMS: atom_id res chain seq x y z
N LYS A 1 -26.63 2.08 -9.01
CA LYS A 1 -26.60 0.60 -9.17
C LYS A 1 -25.24 0.00 -8.81
N CYS A 2 -24.12 0.51 -9.34
CA CYS A 2 -22.78 0.02 -8.96
C CYS A 2 -22.44 0.15 -7.47
N GLN A 3 -22.89 1.24 -6.80
CA GLN A 3 -22.69 1.41 -5.35
C GLN A 3 -23.37 0.31 -4.51
N LYS A 4 -24.60 -0.09 -4.87
CA LYS A 4 -25.36 -1.15 -4.15
C LYS A 4 -24.69 -2.52 -4.23
N ILE A 5 -24.12 -2.88 -5.39
CA ILE A 5 -23.37 -4.14 -5.55
C ILE A 5 -22.08 -4.10 -4.72
N LEU A 6 -21.46 -2.92 -4.61
CA LEU A 6 -20.30 -2.67 -3.76
C LEU A 6 -20.66 -2.88 -2.29
N ASP A 7 -21.81 -2.36 -1.87
CA ASP A 7 -22.34 -2.46 -0.50
C ASP A 7 -22.71 -3.92 -0.14
N ASP A 8 -23.28 -4.70 -1.07
CA ASP A 8 -23.61 -6.12 -0.88
C ASP A 8 -22.38 -7.05 -0.79
N LEU A 9 -21.22 -6.63 -1.32
CA LEU A 9 -19.94 -7.35 -1.21
C LEU A 9 -19.16 -7.01 0.07
N THR A 10 -19.56 -5.96 0.79
CA THR A 10 -18.94 -5.50 2.04
C THR A 10 -18.84 -6.57 3.13
N PRO A 11 -19.85 -7.43 3.38
CA PRO A 11 -19.77 -8.40 4.49
C PRO A 11 -18.86 -9.60 4.19
N TYR A 12 -18.55 -9.88 2.93
CA TYR A 12 -17.83 -11.08 2.51
C TYR A 12 -16.31 -10.85 2.46
N THR A 13 -15.69 -10.60 3.61
CA THR A 13 -14.24 -10.29 3.69
C THR A 13 -13.37 -11.48 3.27
N THR A 14 -13.65 -12.69 3.76
CA THR A 14 -12.87 -13.90 3.45
C THR A 14 -12.82 -14.25 1.95
N PRO A 15 -13.95 -14.37 1.21
CA PRO A 15 -13.90 -14.72 -0.20
C PRO A 15 -13.33 -13.60 -1.09
N ARG A 16 -13.45 -12.32 -0.67
CA ARG A 16 -12.82 -11.19 -1.38
C ARG A 16 -11.30 -11.32 -1.37
N TRP A 17 -10.71 -11.51 -0.20
CA TRP A 17 -9.27 -11.69 -0.07
C TRP A 17 -8.80 -13.01 -0.67
N ALA A 18 -9.59 -14.07 -0.58
CA ALA A 18 -9.29 -15.33 -1.27
C ALA A 18 -9.24 -15.14 -2.80
N GLY A 19 -10.19 -14.41 -3.39
CA GLY A 19 -10.19 -14.10 -4.81
C GLY A 19 -8.98 -13.28 -5.25
N THR A 20 -8.61 -12.25 -4.49
CA THR A 20 -7.40 -11.44 -4.76
C THR A 20 -6.12 -12.26 -4.59
N ALA A 21 -6.06 -13.14 -3.60
CA ALA A 21 -4.91 -14.03 -3.39
C ALA A 21 -4.74 -15.00 -4.56
N VAL A 22 -5.83 -15.64 -5.01
CA VAL A 22 -5.81 -16.52 -6.19
C VAL A 22 -5.35 -15.74 -7.42
N LEU A 23 -5.88 -14.53 -7.65
CA LEU A 23 -5.47 -13.68 -8.76
C LEU A 23 -3.98 -13.30 -8.67
N GLY A 24 -3.49 -12.97 -7.48
CA GLY A 24 -2.08 -12.66 -7.22
C GLY A 24 -1.17 -13.85 -7.49
N VAL A 25 -1.55 -15.05 -7.07
CA VAL A 25 -0.82 -16.30 -7.37
C VAL A 25 -0.78 -16.55 -8.88
N LEU A 26 -1.91 -16.42 -9.58
CA LEU A 26 -1.96 -16.58 -11.04
C LEU A 26 -1.08 -15.56 -11.77
N TYR A 27 -1.10 -14.29 -11.34
CA TYR A 27 -0.21 -13.26 -11.87
C TYR A 27 1.26 -13.61 -11.65
N THR A 28 1.60 -14.11 -10.46
CA THR A 28 2.97 -14.46 -10.08
C THR A 28 3.48 -15.63 -10.93
N ILE A 29 2.69 -16.69 -11.07
CA ILE A 29 2.99 -17.82 -11.96
C ILE A 29 3.22 -17.31 -13.37
N ARG A 30 2.33 -16.46 -13.90
CA ARG A 30 2.46 -15.88 -15.24
C ARG A 30 3.72 -15.03 -15.41
N ALA A 31 4.10 -14.25 -14.41
CA ALA A 31 5.31 -13.43 -14.43
C ALA A 31 6.57 -14.30 -14.49
N PHE A 32 6.64 -15.37 -13.68
CA PHE A 32 7.76 -16.30 -13.67
C PHE A 32 7.86 -17.14 -14.94
N THR A 33 6.75 -17.67 -15.46
CA THR A 33 6.78 -18.52 -16.66
C THR A 33 7.09 -17.74 -17.93
N ALA A 34 6.65 -16.49 -18.00
CA ALA A 34 6.79 -15.70 -19.22
C ALA A 34 8.11 -14.94 -19.33
N GLY A 35 8.84 -14.76 -18.20
CA GLY A 35 10.20 -14.22 -18.21
C GLY A 35 10.33 -12.80 -18.80
N GLY A 36 9.26 -12.00 -18.76
CA GLY A 36 9.15 -10.67 -19.38
C GLY A 36 8.20 -9.74 -18.63
N TRP A 37 7.87 -8.58 -19.20
CA TRP A 37 6.98 -7.57 -18.57
C TRP A 37 7.45 -7.10 -17.18
N TYR A 38 8.77 -7.00 -16.98
CA TYR A 38 9.37 -6.57 -15.71
C TYR A 38 8.95 -5.17 -15.29
N ILE A 39 8.76 -4.26 -16.25
CA ILE A 39 8.29 -2.89 -15.98
C ILE A 39 6.87 -2.90 -15.44
N VAL A 40 5.98 -3.73 -15.99
CA VAL A 40 4.59 -3.87 -15.51
C VAL A 40 4.60 -4.41 -14.07
N THR A 41 5.41 -5.42 -13.80
CA THR A 41 5.55 -6.00 -12.46
C THR A 41 6.13 -5.00 -11.46
N TYR A 42 7.13 -4.22 -11.89
CA TYR A 42 7.73 -3.16 -11.08
C TYR A 42 6.73 -2.04 -10.75
N ALA A 43 5.97 -1.57 -11.75
CA ALA A 43 4.94 -0.56 -11.57
C ALA A 43 3.81 -1.06 -10.65
N LEU A 44 3.38 -2.32 -10.81
CA LEU A 44 2.44 -2.97 -9.89
C LEU A 44 3.01 -2.98 -8.46
N GLY A 45 4.28 -3.37 -8.28
CA GLY A 45 4.94 -3.41 -6.99
C GLY A 45 4.98 -2.05 -6.30
N ILE A 46 5.42 -0.99 -7.01
CA ILE A 46 5.42 0.38 -6.47
C ILE A 46 4.01 0.85 -6.13
N TYR A 47 3.03 0.56 -6.99
CA TYR A 47 1.65 0.92 -6.74
C TYR A 47 1.11 0.25 -5.48
N LEU A 48 1.33 -1.07 -5.32
CA LEU A 48 0.94 -1.81 -4.12
C LEU A 48 1.67 -1.30 -2.87
N LEU A 49 2.95 -0.93 -2.98
CA LEU A 49 3.67 -0.27 -1.90
C LEU A 49 2.99 1.05 -1.53
N ASN A 50 2.67 1.91 -2.49
CA ASN A 50 1.99 3.18 -2.23
C ASN A 50 0.63 2.98 -1.54
N LEU A 51 -0.14 1.97 -1.96
CA LEU A 51 -1.39 1.58 -1.30
C LEU A 51 -1.16 1.11 0.14
N LEU A 52 -0.09 0.34 0.37
CA LEU A 52 0.29 -0.13 1.70
C LEU A 52 0.69 1.04 2.60
N LEU A 53 1.42 2.03 2.07
CA LEU A 53 1.73 3.26 2.80
C LEU A 53 0.45 4.00 3.17
N ALA A 54 -0.44 4.23 2.20
CA ALA A 54 -1.72 4.90 2.45
C ALA A 54 -2.63 4.14 3.44
N PHE A 55 -2.46 2.81 3.54
CA PHE A 55 -3.14 1.99 4.53
C PHE A 55 -2.52 2.13 5.94
N LEU A 56 -1.20 2.28 6.03
CA LEU A 56 -0.45 2.45 7.27
C LEU A 56 -0.41 3.91 7.78
N THR A 57 -0.62 4.89 6.91
CA THR A 57 -0.68 6.30 7.31
C THR A 57 -2.02 6.60 8.01
N PRO A 58 -2.02 7.22 9.19
CA PRO A 58 -3.23 7.65 9.87
C PRO A 58 -3.95 8.75 9.07
N LYS A 59 -5.28 8.81 9.19
CA LYS A 59 -6.12 9.78 8.45
C LYS A 59 -5.94 11.23 8.93
N PHE A 60 -5.62 11.40 10.21
CA PHE A 60 -5.33 12.69 10.84
C PHE A 60 -3.92 12.62 11.39
N ASP A 61 -2.96 13.04 10.56
CA ASP A 61 -1.58 13.19 10.97
C ASP A 61 -1.28 14.70 10.97
N PRO A 62 -1.05 15.37 12.11
CA PRO A 62 -0.56 16.76 12.10
C PRO A 62 0.76 16.88 11.32
N ALA A 63 1.54 15.80 11.22
CA ALA A 63 2.73 15.71 10.38
C ALA A 63 2.45 15.53 8.86
N SER A 64 1.20 15.32 8.43
CA SER A 64 0.85 15.26 7.00
C SER A 64 0.64 16.64 6.36
N GLU A 65 0.47 17.70 7.16
CA GLU A 65 0.65 19.07 6.69
C GLU A 65 2.14 19.45 6.59
N GLU A 66 3.04 18.75 7.29
CA GLU A 66 4.50 18.97 7.28
C GLU A 66 5.24 18.06 6.27
N GLY A 67 4.54 17.11 5.65
CA GLY A 67 5.18 16.08 4.86
C GLY A 67 5.34 16.44 3.39
N PHE A 68 6.24 17.34 3.01
CA PHE A 68 7.04 17.24 1.76
C PHE A 68 8.16 18.28 1.62
N ASP A 69 8.18 19.34 2.42
CA ASP A 69 9.22 20.38 2.35
C ASP A 69 9.85 20.69 3.71
N ASP A 70 11.17 20.56 3.69
CA ASP A 70 12.14 21.41 4.37
C ASP A 70 12.57 21.17 5.83
N GLU A 71 13.87 21.32 5.94
CA GLU A 71 14.77 21.15 7.06
C GLU A 71 14.70 22.37 8.00
N SER A 72 13.52 22.69 8.54
CA SER A 72 13.38 23.84 9.46
C SER A 72 13.03 23.39 10.88
N ASP A 73 14.08 23.33 11.69
CA ASP A 73 14.06 23.28 13.15
C ASP A 73 13.34 24.51 13.71
N GLY A 74 12.02 24.40 13.92
CA GLY A 74 11.18 25.41 14.57
C GLY A 74 10.91 25.02 16.03
N PRO A 75 10.98 25.96 16.99
CA PRO A 75 10.90 25.64 18.41
C PRO A 75 9.49 25.16 18.78
N MET A 76 9.36 23.85 19.01
CA MET A 76 8.11 23.26 19.50
C MET A 76 7.89 23.64 20.97
N LEU A 77 6.77 24.31 21.24
CA LEU A 77 6.30 24.61 22.59
C LEU A 77 6.05 23.31 23.37
N PRO A 78 6.49 23.20 24.64
CA PRO A 78 6.42 21.96 25.39
C PRO A 78 4.99 21.73 25.87
N THR A 79 4.21 20.96 25.13
CA THR A 79 2.95 20.39 25.63
C THR A 79 3.26 19.08 26.35
N ARG A 80 3.51 19.20 27.66
CA ARG A 80 3.42 18.07 28.59
C ARG A 80 1.95 17.71 28.81
N HIS A 81 1.69 16.41 28.91
CA HIS A 81 0.45 15.75 29.34
C HIS A 81 -0.75 15.86 28.39
N ASP A 82 -1.06 14.78 27.68
CA ASP A 82 -2.14 13.87 28.10
C ASP A 82 -2.08 12.59 27.25
N ASP A 83 -2.32 11.44 27.89
CA ASP A 83 -2.53 10.14 27.24
C ASP A 83 -3.87 10.14 26.48
N GLU A 84 -4.01 11.08 25.52
CA GLU A 84 -5.16 11.16 24.66
C GLU A 84 -5.09 10.03 23.64
N PHE A 85 -5.88 9.00 23.90
CA PHE A 85 -6.05 7.85 23.03
C PHE A 85 -6.55 8.34 21.65
N LYS A 86 -5.66 8.33 20.65
CA LYS A 86 -5.99 8.62 19.26
C LYS A 86 -6.31 7.31 18.54
N PRO A 87 -7.59 6.91 18.39
CA PRO A 87 -7.94 5.69 17.70
C PRO A 87 -7.38 5.74 16.28
N PHE A 88 -6.69 4.68 15.87
CA PHE A 88 -6.02 4.62 14.57
C PHE A 88 -7.06 4.47 13.45
N ILE A 89 -7.56 5.61 12.97
CA ILE A 89 -8.39 5.66 11.78
C ILE A 89 -7.44 5.65 10.58
N ARG A 90 -7.34 4.50 9.91
CA ARG A 90 -6.57 4.33 8.68
C ARG A 90 -7.04 5.31 7.61
N ARG A 91 -6.10 5.96 6.90
CA ARG A 91 -6.42 6.88 5.78
C ARG A 91 -7.15 6.15 4.65
N LEU A 92 -6.76 4.91 4.38
CA LEU A 92 -7.42 4.04 3.41
C LEU A 92 -8.21 2.92 4.10
N PRO A 93 -9.56 2.90 3.99
CA PRO A 93 -10.39 1.78 4.45
C PRO A 93 -9.98 0.47 3.76
N GLU A 94 -10.03 -0.64 4.49
CA GLU A 94 -9.68 -1.98 3.97
C GLU A 94 -10.40 -2.32 2.67
N PHE A 95 -11.70 -1.99 2.58
CA PHE A 95 -12.49 -2.22 1.38
C PHE A 95 -11.89 -1.51 0.16
N LYS A 96 -11.45 -0.26 0.31
CA LYS A 96 -10.84 0.51 -0.78
C LYS A 96 -9.46 -0.01 -1.12
N PHE A 97 -8.66 -0.40 -0.12
CA PHE A 97 -7.36 -1.05 -0.33
C PHE A 97 -7.53 -2.31 -1.18
N TRP A 98 -8.44 -3.21 -0.79
CA TRP A 98 -8.75 -4.42 -1.51
C TRP A 98 -9.21 -4.14 -2.96
N PHE A 99 -10.14 -3.20 -3.14
CA PHE A 99 -10.66 -2.85 -4.46
C PHE A 99 -9.58 -2.31 -5.40
N TYR A 100 -8.76 -1.37 -4.93
CA TYR A 100 -7.68 -0.79 -5.73
C TYR A 100 -6.57 -1.80 -6.02
N SER A 101 -6.20 -2.64 -5.04
CA SER A 101 -5.20 -3.70 -5.22
C SER A 101 -5.67 -4.73 -6.26
N THR A 102 -6.91 -5.21 -6.13
CA THR A 102 -7.49 -6.18 -7.07
C THR A 102 -7.63 -5.61 -8.48
N ARG A 103 -8.06 -4.34 -8.60
CA ARG A 103 -8.14 -3.65 -9.89
C ARG A 103 -6.76 -3.49 -10.54
N ALA A 104 -5.74 -3.12 -9.77
CA ALA A 104 -4.38 -3.00 -10.28
C ALA A 104 -3.82 -4.35 -10.76
N LEU A 105 -4.07 -5.44 -10.01
CA LEU A 105 -3.71 -6.79 -10.42
C LEU A 105 -4.39 -7.19 -11.74
N LEU A 106 -5.68 -6.92 -11.91
CA LEU A 106 -6.40 -7.19 -13.16
C LEU A 106 -5.83 -6.40 -14.34
N ILE A 107 -5.54 -5.10 -14.13
CA ILE A 107 -4.94 -4.26 -15.17
C ILE A 107 -3.55 -4.78 -15.54
N ALA A 108 -2.69 -5.05 -14.56
CA ALA A 108 -1.36 -5.58 -14.79
C ALA A 108 -1.41 -6.92 -15.51
N PHE A 109 -2.31 -7.83 -15.10
CA PHE A 109 -2.53 -9.09 -15.78
C PHE A 109 -2.94 -8.87 -17.24
N GLY A 110 -3.86 -7.94 -17.52
CA GLY A 110 -4.21 -7.53 -18.89
C GLY A 110 -3.03 -6.96 -19.67
N CYS A 111 -2.19 -6.13 -19.04
CA CYS A 111 -0.97 -5.60 -19.65
C CYS A 111 0.02 -6.70 -20.03
N THR A 112 0.10 -7.80 -19.27
CA THR A 112 0.97 -8.94 -19.64
C THR A 112 0.52 -9.69 -20.89
N LEU A 113 -0.72 -9.47 -21.36
CA LEU A 113 -1.24 -10.06 -22.60
C LEU A 113 -0.81 -9.29 -23.85
N SER A 114 -0.32 -8.05 -23.70
CA SER A 114 0.14 -7.22 -24.81
C SER A 114 1.65 -7.15 -24.85
N SER A 115 2.25 -7.35 -26.03
CA SER A 115 3.69 -7.24 -26.26
C SER A 115 4.21 -5.80 -26.20
N VAL A 116 3.33 -4.80 -26.27
CA VAL A 116 3.72 -3.37 -26.22
C VAL A 116 4.41 -3.01 -24.90
N PHE A 117 4.05 -3.68 -23.81
CA PHE A 117 4.61 -3.44 -22.48
C PHE A 117 5.81 -4.33 -22.15
N ASP A 118 6.26 -5.16 -23.10
CA ASP A 118 7.42 -6.03 -22.94
C ASP A 118 8.67 -5.32 -23.46
N LEU A 119 9.36 -4.61 -22.57
CA LEU A 119 10.59 -3.92 -22.88
C LEU A 119 11.78 -4.68 -22.26
N PRO A 120 12.87 -4.90 -23.02
CA PRO A 120 14.06 -5.56 -22.53
C PRO A 120 14.81 -4.64 -21.54
N VAL A 121 14.60 -4.88 -20.25
CA VAL A 121 15.27 -4.18 -19.15
C VAL A 121 16.02 -5.17 -18.27
N PHE A 122 17.13 -4.73 -17.69
CA PHE A 122 17.90 -5.54 -16.76
C PHE A 122 17.15 -5.70 -15.43
N TRP A 123 16.19 -6.62 -15.36
CA TRP A 123 15.29 -6.80 -14.23
C TRP A 123 15.92 -6.95 -12.84
N PRO A 124 17.14 -7.50 -12.64
CA PRO A 124 17.74 -7.58 -11.31
C PRO A 124 17.98 -6.20 -10.69
N ILE A 125 18.30 -5.18 -11.50
CA ILE A 125 18.50 -3.83 -10.97
C ILE A 125 17.17 -3.25 -10.43
N LEU A 126 16.07 -3.46 -11.15
CA LEU A 126 14.74 -3.01 -10.73
C LEU A 126 14.32 -3.68 -9.42
N LEU A 127 14.62 -4.97 -9.27
CA LEU A 127 14.34 -5.70 -8.04
C LEU A 127 15.15 -5.14 -6.86
N ILE A 128 16.44 -4.86 -7.05
CA ILE A 128 17.28 -4.26 -6.01
C ILE A 128 16.75 -2.87 -5.63
N TYR A 129 16.42 -2.01 -6.61
CA TYR A 129 15.81 -0.71 -6.35
C TYR A 129 14.51 -0.86 -5.56
N PHE A 130 13.66 -1.80 -5.94
CA PHE A 130 12.40 -2.05 -5.24
C PHE A 130 12.64 -2.48 -3.79
N ILE A 131 13.57 -3.40 -3.53
CA ILE A 131 13.87 -3.88 -2.16
C ILE A 131 14.42 -2.74 -1.30
N ILE A 132 15.34 -1.92 -1.82
CA ILE A 132 15.91 -0.78 -1.11
C ILE A 132 14.82 0.25 -0.80
N LEU A 133 14.04 0.65 -1.81
CA LEU A 133 12.92 1.58 -1.67
C LEU A 133 11.93 1.06 -0.62
N PHE A 134 11.45 -0.17 -0.79
CA PHE A 134 10.51 -0.81 0.12
C PHE A 134 11.03 -0.78 1.56
N SER A 135 12.29 -1.19 1.78
CA SER A 135 12.89 -1.28 3.11
C SER A 135 13.01 0.10 3.77
N ILE A 136 13.49 1.11 3.03
CA ILE A 136 13.64 2.48 3.53
C ILE A 136 12.27 3.07 3.86
N THR A 137 11.32 2.97 2.92
CA THR A 137 9.99 3.53 3.07
C THR A 137 9.25 2.88 4.23
N MET A 138 9.26 1.54 4.33
CA MET A 138 8.59 0.83 5.43
C MET A 138 9.25 1.11 6.78
N LYS A 139 10.58 1.14 6.86
CA LYS A 139 11.29 1.49 8.09
C LYS A 139 10.91 2.90 8.57
N ARG A 140 10.87 3.88 7.66
CA ARG A 140 10.48 5.25 7.98
C ARG A 140 9.04 5.31 8.49
N GLN A 141 8.11 4.63 7.82
CA GLN A 141 6.71 4.60 8.25
C GLN A 141 6.54 3.95 9.62
N ILE A 142 7.16 2.79 9.87
CA ILE A 142 7.07 2.10 11.17
C ILE A 142 7.68 2.97 12.28
N MET A 143 8.82 3.62 12.03
CA MET A 143 9.44 4.51 13.01
C MET A 143 8.56 5.72 13.34
N HIS A 144 7.90 6.31 12.33
CA HIS A 144 6.91 7.37 12.53
C HIS A 144 5.74 6.85 13.37
N MET A 145 5.23 5.66 13.05
CA MET A 145 4.13 5.03 13.78
C MET A 145 4.46 4.84 15.27
N ILE A 146 5.67 4.37 15.57
CA ILE A 146 6.18 4.18 16.94
C ILE A 146 6.37 5.52 17.66
N LYS A 147 6.97 6.52 16.99
CA LYS A 147 7.25 7.85 17.59
C LYS A 147 5.97 8.53 18.08
N TYR A 148 4.90 8.44 17.30
CA TYR A 148 3.61 9.06 17.61
C TYR A 148 2.63 8.11 18.32
N LYS A 149 3.11 6.95 18.80
CA LYS A 149 2.32 5.94 19.53
C LYS A 149 1.01 5.57 18.83
N TYR A 150 1.02 5.43 17.51
CA TYR A 150 -0.15 4.92 16.80
C TYR A 150 -0.29 3.42 17.07
N VAL A 151 -1.38 3.02 17.73
CA VAL A 151 -1.65 1.60 18.06
C VAL A 151 -2.41 0.96 16.89
N PRO A 152 -1.84 -0.01 16.16
CA PRO A 152 -2.53 -0.61 15.01
C PRO A 152 -3.64 -1.60 15.42
N TRP A 153 -3.67 -2.02 16.68
CA TRP A 153 -4.56 -3.03 17.24
C TRP A 153 -5.10 -2.54 18.59
N ASP A 154 -6.36 -2.09 18.63
CA ASP A 154 -7.07 -1.88 19.88
C ASP A 154 -7.39 -3.25 20.48
N PHE A 155 -6.54 -3.74 21.38
CA PHE A 155 -6.76 -5.01 22.10
C PHE A 155 -7.89 -4.94 23.15
N ASN A 156 -8.66 -3.85 23.20
CA ASN A 156 -9.70 -3.63 24.19
C ASN A 156 -11.11 -3.55 23.57
N LYS A 157 -11.51 -4.63 22.90
CA LYS A 157 -12.89 -4.97 22.57
C LYS A 157 -13.12 -6.47 22.67
#